data_AF-A0A1S1BN66-F1
#
_entry.id   AF-A0A1S1BN66-F1
#
_cell.length_a   1.000
_cell.length_b   1.000
_cell.length_c   1.000
_cell.angle_alpha   90.00
_cell.angle_beta   90.00
_cell.angle_gamma   90.00
#
_symmetry.space_group_name_H-M   'P 1'
#
loop_
_entity.id
_entity.type
_entity.pdbx_description
1 polymer ?
#
loop_
_entity_poly.entity_id
_entity_poly.type
_entity_poly.pdbx_seq_one_letter_code
_entity_poly.pdbx_strand_id
1 'polypeptide(L)' 'MIQPAEGQPEEVVDNFAQGSDIGRPGQPAELAGAYVFLASEDASYISGETLAVTGGALTP' A
#
# COMPACT_ATOMS: atom_id res chain seq x y z
N MET A 1 -10.44 -9.25 1.53
CA MET A 1 -10.04 -9.20 2.95
C MET A 1 -9.11 -10.38 3.21
N ILE A 2 -7.80 -10.16 3.33
CA ILE A 2 -6.89 -11.21 3.83
C ILE A 2 -5.98 -10.57 4.88
N GLN A 3 -6.49 -10.47 6.11
CA GLN A 3 -5.66 -10.31 7.30
C GLN A 3 -5.44 -11.71 7.90
N PRO A 4 -4.21 -12.12 8.27
CA PRO A 4 -3.97 -13.42 8.88
C PRO A 4 -4.53 -13.49 10.31
N ALA A 5 -4.66 -14.72 10.81
CA ALA A 5 -5.58 -15.22 11.84
C ALA A 5 -5.51 -14.63 13.27
N GLU A 6 -4.72 -13.59 13.53
CA GLU A 6 -4.78 -12.78 14.75
C GLU A 6 -4.97 -11.33 14.31
N GLY A 7 -6.20 -11.01 13.92
CA GLY A 7 -6.56 -9.72 13.33
C GLY A 7 -6.12 -8.54 14.21
N GLN A 8 -5.79 -7.42 13.56
CA GLN A 8 -5.57 -6.17 14.28
C GLN A 8 -6.84 -5.82 15.09
N PRO A 9 -6.71 -5.17 16.27
CA PRO A 9 -7.87 -4.69 17.01
C PRO A 9 -8.80 -3.89 16.09
N GLU A 10 -10.12 -4.04 16.23
CA GLU A 10 -11.11 -3.39 15.35
C GLU A 10 -10.86 -1.87 15.22
N GLU A 11 -10.51 -1.21 16.32
CA GLU A 11 -10.13 0.20 16.34
C GLU A 11 -8.99 0.54 15.38
N VAL A 12 -7.98 -0.34 15.25
CA VAL A 12 -6.85 -0.15 14.34
C VAL A 12 -7.29 -0.31 12.89
N VAL A 13 -8.20 -1.25 12.61
CA VAL A 13 -8.73 -1.49 11.26
C VAL A 13 -9.63 -0.33 10.81
N ASP A 14 -10.46 0.19 11.71
CA ASP A 14 -11.37 1.32 11.45
C ASP A 14 -10.60 2.63 11.23
N ASN A 15 -9.51 2.83 11.96
CA ASN A 15 -8.68 4.03 11.82
C ASN A 15 -7.68 3.94 10.65
N PHE A 16 -7.44 2.76 10.07
CA PHE A 16 -6.42 2.55 9.03
C PHE A 16 -6.67 3.38 7.76
N ALA A 17 -7.92 3.76 7.49
CA ALA A 17 -8.30 4.54 6.32
C ALA A 17 -8.15 6.06 6.50
N GLN A 18 -8.01 6.56 7.73
CA GLN A 18 -8.12 8.00 8.04
C GLN A 18 -7.00 8.86 7.45
N GLY A 19 -5.87 8.26 7.08
CA GLY A 19 -4.76 8.95 6.43
C GLY A 19 -4.81 8.97 4.90
N SER A 20 -5.75 8.24 4.28
CA SER A 20 -5.85 8.12 2.82
C SER A 20 -6.96 9.01 2.26
N ASP A 21 -6.68 9.76 1.20
CA ASP A 21 -7.68 10.55 0.46
C ASP A 21 -8.76 9.67 -0.19
N ILE A 22 -8.44 8.40 -0.44
CA ILE A 22 -9.37 7.41 -1.00
C ILE A 22 -10.34 6.89 0.08
N GLY A 23 -10.08 7.14 1.37
CA GLY A 23 -11.03 6.93 2.46
C GLY A 23 -11.34 5.45 2.76
N ARG A 24 -10.51 4.52 2.27
CA ARG A 24 -10.61 3.08 2.58
C ARG A 24 -9.24 2.43 2.67
N PRO A 25 -9.13 1.27 3.35
CA PRO A 25 -7.90 0.49 3.31
C PRO A 25 -7.58 0.03 1.88
N GLY A 26 -6.31 0.18 1.49
CA GLY A 26 -5.78 -0.39 0.26
C GLY A 26 -5.88 -1.91 0.28
N GLN A 27 -6.29 -2.51 -0.84
CA GLN A 27 -6.31 -3.95 -0.99
C GLN A 27 -4.94 -4.46 -1.46
N PRO A 28 -4.50 -5.67 -1.04
CA PRO A 28 -3.22 -6.23 -1.48
C PRO A 28 -3.05 -6.27 -3.01
N ALA A 29 -4.15 -6.50 -3.74
CA ALA A 29 -4.16 -6.51 -5.19
C ALA A 29 -3.77 -5.15 -5.81
N GLU A 30 -4.04 -4.04 -5.12
CA GLU A 30 -3.70 -2.69 -5.60
C GLU A 30 -2.19 -2.40 -5.46
N LEU A 31 -1.51 -3.05 -4.51
CA LEU A 31 -0.05 -2.94 -4.35
C LEU A 31 0.72 -3.88 -5.29
N ALA A 32 0.12 -5.01 -5.69
CA ALA A 32 0.77 -6.03 -6.51
C ALA A 32 1.41 -5.46 -7.79
N GLY A 33 0.72 -4.54 -8.47
CA GLY A 33 1.25 -3.92 -9.69
C GLY A 33 2.53 -3.11 -9.46
N ALA A 34 2.65 -2.41 -8.33
CA ALA A 34 3.84 -1.64 -7.99
C ALA A 34 5.06 -2.53 -7.76
N TYR A 35 4.87 -3.68 -7.08
CA TYR A 35 5.95 -4.67 -6.91
C TYR A 35 6.38 -5.27 -8.25
N VAL A 36 5.42 -5.62 -9.11
CA VAL A 36 5.73 -6.18 -10.44
C VAL A 36 6.47 -5.16 -11.29
N PHE A 37 6.07 -3.89 -11.26
CA PHE A 37 6.77 -2.81 -11.97
C PHE A 37 8.22 -2.68 -11.50
N LEU A 38 8.46 -2.57 -10.19
CA LEU A 38 9.82 -2.45 -9.65
C LEU A 38 10.69 -3.67 -9.93
N ALA A 39 10.09 -4.85 -10.11
CA ALA A 39 10.79 -6.08 -10.47
C ALA A 39 10.96 -6.27 -11.99
N SER A 40 10.35 -5.40 -12.82
CA SER A 40 10.37 -5.53 -14.28
C SER A 40 11.60 -4.87 -14.92
N GLU A 41 11.85 -5.20 -16.20
CA GLU A 41 12.91 -4.57 -17.00
C GLU A 41 12.69 -3.06 -17.19
N ASP A 42 11.43 -2.59 -17.11
CA ASP A 42 11.08 -1.17 -17.23
C ASP A 42 11.65 -0.33 -16.07
N ALA A 43 11.91 -0.97 -14.91
CA ALA A 43 12.53 -0.34 -13.75
C ALA A 43 14.06 -0.55 -13.68
N SER A 44 14.69 -1.03 -14.76
CA SER A 44 16.12 -1.42 -14.78
C SER A 44 17.12 -0.34 -14.36
N TYR A 45 16.73 0.94 -14.42
CA TYR A 45 17.56 2.07 -13.99
C TYR A 45 17.02 2.81 -12.75
N ILE A 46 16.00 2.26 -12.09
CA ILE A 46 15.41 2.81 -10.86
C ILE A 46 16.03 2.07 -9.68
N SER A 47 16.75 2.79 -8.82
CA SER A 47 17.39 2.24 -7.63
C SER A 47 17.44 3.28 -6.52
N GLY A 48 17.26 2.85 -5.27
CA GLY A 48 17.24 3.72 -4.09
C GLY A 48 15.99 4.60 -3.95
N GLU A 49 14.98 4.39 -4.79
CA GLU A 49 13.74 5.16 -4.79
C GLU A 49 12.66 4.55 -3.87
N THR A 50 11.77 5.38 -3.34
CA THR A 50 10.61 4.92 -2.54
C THR A 50 9.31 5.24 -3.27
N LEU A 51 8.69 4.21 -3.86
CA LEU A 51 7.42 4.37 -4.55
C LEU A 51 6.24 4.40 -3.56
N ALA A 52 5.65 5.58 -3.37
CA ALA A 52 4.50 5.77 -2.50
C ALA A 52 3.20 5.20 -3.12
N VAL A 53 2.68 4.10 -2.59
CA VAL A 53 1.38 3.50 -2.95
C VAL A 53 0.41 3.63 -1.78
N THR A 54 0.09 4.88 -1.43
CA THR A 54 -0.59 5.23 -0.17
C THR A 54 -2.04 5.67 -0.33
N GLY A 55 -2.59 5.64 -1.54
CA GLY A 55 -3.95 6.09 -1.80
C GLY A 55 -4.17 7.57 -1.47
N GLY A 56 -3.21 8.43 -1.81
CA GLY A 56 -3.26 9.87 -1.59
C GLY A 56 -2.67 10.36 -0.27
N ALA A 57 -2.35 9.45 0.67
CA ALA A 57 -1.67 9.87 1.89
C ALA A 57 -0.28 10.45 1.56
N LEU A 58 0.03 11.64 2.10
CA LEU A 58 1.33 12.26 1.94
C LEU A 58 2.42 11.42 2.60
N THR A 59 3.43 11.02 1.84
CA THR A 59 4.68 10.47 2.36
C THR A 59 5.68 11.63 2.60
N PRO A 60 6.38 11.66 3.75
CA PRO A 60 7.37 12.70 4.07
C PRO A 60 8.62 12.65 3.19
#